data_AF-A0A3B9PNP3-F1
#
_entry.id   AF-A0A3B9PNP3-F1
#
_cell.length_a   1.000
_cell.length_b   1.000
_cell.length_c   1.000
_cell.angle_alpha   90.00
_cell.angle_beta   90.00
_cell.angle_gamma   90.00
#
_symmetry.space_group_name_H-M   'P 1'
#
loop_
_entity.id
_entity.type
_entity.pdbx_description
1 polymer ?
#
loop_
_entity_poly.entity_id
_entity_poly.type
_entity_poly.pdbx_seq_one_letter_code
_entity_poly.pdbx_strand_id
1 'polypeptide(L)'
;IDFGEIERGDWLLHPALAHPTDRLDLRLNLLPDAPRKLGQWASVTLHHAGGHAMARLALLDDALEAGGLAPGGSALVQAVLDRPVFACCGDRIVIRDAAGRET
;
A
#
# COMPACT_ATOMS: atom_id res chain seq x y z
N ILE A 1 16.79 23.75 -2.55
CA ILE A 1 16.65 22.36 -2.10
C ILE A 1 17.98 22.00 -1.51
N ASP A 2 18.03 21.89 -0.19
CA ASP A 2 19.19 21.32 0.51
C ASP A 2 19.14 19.79 0.39
N PHE A 3 20.28 19.11 0.41
CA PHE A 3 20.34 17.65 0.29
C PHE A 3 19.55 16.94 1.41
N GLY A 4 19.51 17.55 2.61
CA GLY A 4 18.75 17.02 3.74
C GLY A 4 17.23 17.11 3.60
N GLU A 5 16.71 17.81 2.58
CA GLU A 5 15.27 17.97 2.33
C GLU A 5 14.71 16.94 1.34
N ILE A 6 15.56 16.03 0.82
CA ILE A 6 15.17 15.01 -0.15
C ILE A 6 15.25 13.64 0.49
N GLU A 7 14.14 12.90 0.43
CA GLU A 7 14.03 11.53 0.91
C GLU A 7 13.76 10.55 -0.23
N ARG A 8 14.03 9.27 0.05
CA ARG A 8 13.74 8.21 -0.91
C ARG A 8 12.23 8.01 -0.98
N GLY A 9 11.67 8.16 -2.18
CA GLY A 9 10.22 8.22 -2.39
C GLY A 9 9.72 9.61 -2.76
N ASP A 10 10.58 10.63 -2.73
CA ASP A 10 10.25 11.94 -3.29
C ASP A 10 10.18 11.91 -4.81
N TRP A 11 9.32 12.77 -5.34
CA TRP A 11 9.06 12.89 -6.77
C TRP A 11 9.57 14.24 -7.29
N LEU A 12 10.14 14.21 -8.49
CA LEU A 12 10.36 15.42 -9.28
C LEU A 12 9.20 15.57 -10.27
N LEU A 13 8.35 16.56 -10.05
CA LEU A 13 7.17 16.81 -10.88
C LEU A 13 6.92 18.31 -11.05
N HIS A 14 6.11 18.64 -12.06
CA HIS A 14 5.62 20.01 -12.21
C HIS A 14 4.70 20.37 -11.02
N PRO A 15 4.83 21.56 -10.39
CA PRO A 15 4.06 21.91 -9.18
C PRO A 15 2.54 21.78 -9.33
N ALA A 16 2.01 22.07 -10.52
CA ALA A 16 0.58 21.91 -10.81
C ALA A 16 0.07 20.46 -10.75
N LEU A 17 0.95 19.46 -10.67
CA LEU A 17 0.62 18.04 -10.54
C LEU A 17 0.72 17.54 -9.09
N ALA A 18 1.12 18.39 -8.14
CA ALA A 18 1.39 18.00 -6.76
C ALA A 18 0.10 17.75 -5.96
N HIS A 19 -0.44 16.54 -6.11
CA HIS A 19 -1.62 16.05 -5.39
C HIS A 19 -1.30 14.74 -4.66
N PRO A 20 -0.60 14.80 -3.51
CA PRO A 20 -0.39 13.61 -2.70
C PRO A 20 -1.72 13.19 -2.03
N THR A 21 -1.86 11.89 -1.77
CA THR A 21 -3.07 11.31 -1.16
C THR A 21 -2.69 10.42 0.01
N ASP A 22 -3.53 10.40 1.04
CA ASP A 22 -3.44 9.48 2.18
C ASP A 22 -4.21 8.16 1.94
N ARG A 23 -4.88 8.03 0.80
CA ARG A 23 -5.69 6.88 0.43
C ARG A 23 -5.42 6.42 -1.00
N LEU A 24 -5.24 5.11 -1.15
CA LEU A 24 -5.07 4.45 -2.44
C LEU A 24 -6.04 3.28 -2.56
N ASP A 25 -6.86 3.28 -3.62
CA ASP A 25 -7.70 2.14 -3.96
C ASP A 25 -6.91 1.21 -4.88
N LEU A 26 -6.85 -0.08 -4.52
CA LEU A 26 -5.92 -1.05 -5.08
C LEU A 26 -6.65 -2.36 -5.35
N ARG A 27 -6.20 -3.08 -6.38
CA ARG A 27 -6.44 -4.51 -6.50
C ARG A 27 -5.22 -5.25 -5.98
N LEU A 28 -5.39 -5.92 -4.86
CA LEU A 28 -4.32 -6.62 -4.17
C LEU A 28 -4.37 -8.11 -4.49
N ASN A 29 -3.23 -8.68 -4.88
CA ASN A 29 -3.04 -10.12 -4.97
C ASN A 29 -2.22 -10.57 -3.77
N LEU A 30 -2.78 -11.44 -2.93
CA LEU A 30 -2.06 -12.03 -1.81
C LEU A 30 -1.29 -13.26 -2.31
N LEU A 31 -0.01 -13.38 -1.94
CA LEU A 31 0.80 -14.50 -2.40
C LEU A 31 0.23 -15.85 -1.92
N PRO A 32 0.31 -16.93 -2.72
CA PRO A 32 -0.18 -18.26 -2.35
C PRO A 32 0.49 -18.85 -1.10
N ASP A 33 1.73 -18.49 -0.84
CA ASP A 33 2.56 -18.92 0.29
C ASP A 33 2.47 -17.97 1.50
N ALA A 34 1.60 -16.95 1.45
CA ALA A 34 1.38 -16.07 2.59
C ALA A 34 0.96 -16.90 3.82
N PRO A 35 1.57 -16.68 4.99
CA PRO A 35 1.41 -17.56 6.16
C PRO A 35 0.01 -17.53 6.76
N ARG A 36 -0.75 -16.47 6.45
CA ARG A 36 -2.10 -16.25 6.95
C ARG A 36 -2.92 -15.43 5.99
N LYS A 37 -4.23 -15.55 6.17
CA LYS A 37 -5.24 -14.70 5.57
C LYS A 37 -4.99 -13.23 5.94
N LEU A 38 -5.14 -12.33 4.97
CA LEU A 38 -5.10 -10.89 5.21
C LEU A 38 -6.47 -10.42 5.73
N GLY A 39 -6.50 -10.01 6.99
CA GLY A 39 -7.73 -9.54 7.65
C GLY A 39 -8.08 -8.10 7.34
N GLN A 40 -9.31 -7.72 7.72
CA GLN A 40 -9.76 -6.34 7.68
C GLN A 40 -8.90 -5.45 8.60
N TRP A 41 -8.56 -4.25 8.14
CA TRP A 41 -7.69 -3.29 8.85
C TRP A 41 -6.28 -3.81 9.18
N ALA A 42 -5.77 -4.79 8.43
CA ALA A 42 -4.41 -5.30 8.59
C ALA A 42 -3.37 -4.19 8.38
N SER A 43 -2.37 -4.14 9.26
CA SER A 43 -1.25 -3.20 9.18
C SER A 43 -0.15 -3.76 8.28
N VAL A 44 0.32 -2.96 7.34
CA VAL A 44 1.38 -3.34 6.39
C VAL A 44 2.34 -2.17 6.15
N THR A 45 3.52 -2.50 5.66
CA THR A 45 4.39 -1.53 4.97
C THR A 45 4.04 -1.55 3.49
N LEU A 46 3.61 -0.42 2.94
CA LEU A 46 3.38 -0.23 1.51
C LEU A 46 4.63 0.37 0.89
N HIS A 47 5.23 -0.32 -0.07
CA HIS A 47 6.38 0.14 -0.84
C HIS A 47 5.93 0.65 -2.20
N HIS A 48 6.34 1.87 -2.55
CA HIS A 48 5.98 2.54 -3.79
C HIS A 48 7.04 3.59 -4.16
N ALA A 49 7.34 3.71 -5.47
CA ALA A 49 8.23 4.72 -6.05
C ALA A 49 9.59 4.91 -5.32
N GLY A 50 10.17 3.82 -4.78
CA GLY A 50 11.44 3.86 -4.06
C GLY A 50 11.35 4.26 -2.58
N GLY A 51 10.18 4.72 -2.12
CA GLY A 51 9.85 4.96 -0.73
C GLY A 51 8.98 3.85 -0.13
N HIS A 52 8.48 4.11 1.08
CA HIS A 52 7.51 3.25 1.75
C HIS A 52 6.66 4.04 2.72
N ALA A 53 5.45 3.61 3.04
CA ALA A 53 4.61 4.17 4.08
C ALA A 53 3.95 3.08 4.92
N MET A 54 3.57 3.37 6.17
CA MET A 54 2.70 2.46 6.90
C MET A 54 1.29 2.60 6.35
N ALA A 55 0.59 1.49 6.21
CA ALA A 55 -0.77 1.48 5.73
C ALA A 55 -1.65 0.52 6.54
N ARG A 56 -2.93 0.85 6.64
CA ARG A 56 -3.96 -0.11 7.01
C ARG A 56 -4.81 -0.45 5.80
N LEU A 57 -5.03 -1.73 5.58
CA LEU A 57 -5.78 -2.21 4.42
C LEU A 57 -7.25 -2.44 4.80
N ALA A 58 -8.14 -1.68 4.18
CA ALA A 58 -9.58 -1.89 4.24
C ALA A 58 -10.02 -2.77 3.06
N LEU A 59 -10.62 -3.93 3.32
CA LEU A 59 -11.23 -4.80 2.32
C LEU A 59 -12.58 -4.22 1.88
N LEU A 60 -12.85 -4.22 0.57
CA LEU A 60 -14.00 -3.52 -0.02
C LEU A 60 -14.98 -4.43 -0.76
N ASP A 61 -14.67 -5.71 -0.92
CA ASP A 61 -15.46 -6.68 -1.69
C ASP A 61 -15.78 -7.93 -0.86
N ASP A 62 -16.15 -9.03 -1.53
CA ASP A 62 -16.50 -10.32 -0.94
C ASP A 62 -15.44 -10.85 0.05
N ALA A 63 -14.18 -10.43 -0.06
CA ALA A 63 -13.16 -10.77 0.92
C ALA A 63 -13.52 -10.25 2.32
N LEU A 64 -14.23 -9.13 2.45
CA LEU A 64 -14.69 -8.62 3.74
C LEU A 64 -15.70 -9.58 4.38
N GLU A 65 -16.71 -10.00 3.64
CA GLU A 65 -17.76 -10.92 4.11
C GLU A 65 -17.21 -12.32 4.41
N ALA A 66 -16.23 -12.77 3.63
CA ALA A 66 -15.51 -14.02 3.87
C ALA A 66 -14.60 -13.96 5.12
N GLY A 67 -14.45 -12.81 5.79
CA GLY A 67 -13.59 -12.63 6.96
C GLY A 67 -12.11 -12.41 6.62
N GLY A 68 -11.81 -11.91 5.41
CA GLY A 68 -10.49 -11.53 4.91
C GLY A 68 -10.15 -12.09 3.51
N LEU A 69 -8.96 -11.78 3.01
CA LEU A 69 -8.41 -12.29 1.76
C LEU A 69 -7.49 -13.50 1.99
N ALA A 70 -7.83 -14.67 1.44
CA ALA A 70 -7.04 -15.89 1.56
C ALA A 70 -5.76 -15.86 0.69
N PRO A 71 -4.69 -16.60 1.07
CA PRO A 71 -3.50 -16.75 0.24
C PRO A 71 -3.83 -17.19 -1.19
N GLY A 72 -3.19 -16.57 -2.17
CA GLY A 72 -3.44 -16.79 -3.61
C GLY A 72 -4.67 -16.07 -4.15
N GLY A 73 -5.45 -15.42 -3.29
CA GLY A 73 -6.62 -14.64 -3.68
C GLY A 73 -6.28 -13.25 -4.21
N SER A 74 -7.30 -12.61 -4.81
CA SER A 74 -7.28 -11.20 -5.18
C SER A 74 -8.49 -10.49 -4.57
N ALA A 75 -8.32 -9.23 -4.15
CA ALA A 75 -9.43 -8.40 -3.66
C ALA A 75 -9.23 -6.92 -3.97
N LEU A 76 -10.34 -6.18 -4.02
CA LEU A 76 -10.35 -4.73 -3.95
C LEU A 76 -10.13 -4.29 -2.49
N VAL A 77 -9.13 -3.42 -2.31
CA VAL A 77 -8.75 -2.89 -1.00
C VAL A 77 -8.51 -1.38 -1.10
N GLN A 78 -8.73 -0.66 -0.01
CA GLN A 78 -8.23 0.69 0.18
C GLN A 78 -7.08 0.67 1.18
N ALA A 79 -5.92 1.17 0.79
CA ALA A 79 -4.81 1.45 1.69
C ALA A 79 -5.01 2.84 2.30
N VAL A 80 -5.13 2.91 3.63
CA VAL A 80 -5.14 4.16 4.40
C VAL A 80 -3.74 4.35 4.97
N LEU A 81 -3.06 5.40 4.53
CA LEU A 81 -1.65 5.65 4.77
C LEU A 81 -1.44 6.50 6.04
N ASP A 82 -0.30 6.31 6.70
CA ASP A 82 0.12 7.13 7.84
C ASP A 82 0.55 8.55 7.45
N ARG A 83 0.87 8.75 6.18
CA ARG A 83 1.18 10.05 5.58
C ARG A 83 0.79 10.08 4.09
N PRO A 84 0.55 11.26 3.52
CA PRO A 84 0.28 11.40 2.09
C PRO A 84 1.46 10.92 1.23
N VAL A 85 1.18 10.24 0.13
CA VAL A 85 2.16 9.83 -0.88
C VAL A 85 1.69 10.26 -2.27
N PHE A 86 2.63 10.44 -3.20
CA PHE A 86 2.30 10.55 -4.62
C PHE A 86 2.08 9.16 -5.20
N ALA A 87 1.06 9.00 -6.03
CA ALA A 87 0.82 7.79 -6.79
C ALA A 87 0.01 8.11 -8.05
N CYS A 88 0.23 7.33 -9.10
CA CYS A 88 -0.50 7.40 -10.35
C CYS A 88 -1.38 6.16 -10.53
N CYS A 89 -2.49 6.31 -11.23
CA CYS A 89 -3.30 5.17 -11.65
C CYS A 89 -2.46 4.20 -12.49
N GLY A 90 -2.45 2.92 -12.10
CA GLY A 90 -1.67 1.88 -12.78
C GLY A 90 -0.30 1.62 -12.17
N ASP A 91 0.13 2.41 -11.18
CA ASP A 91 1.35 2.14 -10.43
C ASP A 91 1.26 0.78 -9.73
N ARG A 92 2.41 0.09 -9.68
CA ARG A 92 2.54 -1.15 -8.92
C ARG A 92 3.08 -0.85 -7.53
N ILE A 93 2.50 -1.51 -6.54
CA ILE A 93 2.89 -1.41 -5.14
C ILE A 93 3.21 -2.81 -4.61
N VAL A 94 4.05 -2.87 -3.58
CA VAL A 94 4.34 -4.09 -2.83
C VAL A 94 3.97 -3.85 -1.38
N ILE A 95 3.18 -4.74 -0.80
CA ILE A 95 2.91 -4.75 0.64
C ILE A 95 3.83 -5.76 1.33
N ARG A 96 4.23 -5.46 2.56
CA ARG A 96 4.93 -6.39 3.47
C ARG A 96 4.27 -6.36 4.84
N ASP A 97 4.36 -7.47 5.58
CA ASP A 97 3.91 -7.50 6.97
C ASP A 97 4.61 -6.36 7.75
N ALA A 98 3.84 -5.58 8.51
CA ALA A 98 4.35 -4.46 9.31
C ALA A 98 5.42 -4.89 10.32
N ALA A 99 5.47 -6.18 10.69
CA ALA A 99 6.53 -6.71 11.54
C ALA A 99 7.86 -6.96 10.80
N GLY A 100 7.94 -6.72 9.48
CA GLY A 100 9.15 -6.89 8.66
C GLY A 100 9.66 -8.33 8.58
N ARG A 101 8.83 -9.31 8.95
CA ARG A 101 9.28 -10.67 9.30
C ARG A 101 9.52 -11.62 8.13
N GLU A 102 9.17 -11.25 6.92
CA GLU A 102 9.37 -12.10 5.74
C GLU A 102 9.95 -11.25 4.59
N THR A 103 11.22 -11.53 4.27
CA THR A 103 11.95 -11.04 3.10
C THR A 103 12.24 -12.18 2.16
#